data_AF-A0AA96M3M4-F1
#
_entry.id   AF-A0AA96M3M4-F1
#
_cell.length_a   1.000
_cell.length_b   1.000
_cell.length_c   1.000
_cell.angle_alpha   90.00
_cell.angle_beta   90.00
_cell.angle_gamma   90.00
#
_symmetry.space_group_name_H-M   'P 1'
#
loop_
_entity.id
_entity.type
_entity.pdbx_description
1 polymer ?
#
loop_
_entity_poly.entity_id
_entity_poly.type
_entity_poly.pdbx_seq_one_letter_code
_entity_poly.pdbx_strand_id
1 'polypeptide(L)'
;MAIPAYLWLKDDGGADIKGSVDIHGRDGSIEIIGLNHGVAQPTDKHNGKMYKDGKLIETGYSGALTNKNNPDRQHVKGLGPLPRGTYKIAGHSNSKGPITIILEQTSGESFGRSEFRIHGDHKYGPAGFASEGCIILSPSTRRKILRDGGVLEVVR
;
A
#
# COMPACT_ATOMS: atom_id res chain seq x y z
N MET A 1 -39.58 -20.47 -0.28
CA MET A 1 -39.81 -19.27 -1.11
C MET A 1 -38.76 -18.24 -0.76
N ALA A 2 -38.19 -17.55 -1.75
CA ALA A 2 -37.25 -16.46 -1.51
C ALA A 2 -38.03 -15.24 -0.97
N ILE A 3 -37.50 -14.61 0.07
CA ILE A 3 -38.03 -13.33 0.58
C ILE A 3 -37.21 -12.24 -0.12
N PRO A 4 -37.79 -11.43 -1.01
CA PRO A 4 -37.08 -10.34 -1.68
C PRO A 4 -36.70 -9.25 -0.67
N ALA A 5 -35.63 -8.52 -0.99
CA ALA A 5 -35.19 -7.35 -0.23
C ALA A 5 -35.89 -6.09 -0.74
N TYR A 6 -36.27 -5.22 0.20
CA TYR A 6 -36.97 -3.97 -0.06
C TYR A 6 -36.15 -2.80 0.47
N LEU A 7 -36.14 -1.70 -0.27
CA LEU A 7 -35.36 -0.50 0.06
C LEU A 7 -36.24 0.74 0.11
N TRP A 8 -36.01 1.57 1.13
CA TRP A 8 -36.53 2.93 1.22
C TRP A 8 -35.38 3.90 1.04
N LEU A 9 -35.52 4.82 0.10
CA LEU A 9 -34.56 5.89 -0.14
C LEU A 9 -35.22 7.23 0.11
N LYS A 10 -34.42 8.19 0.55
CA LYS A 10 -34.78 9.60 0.60
C LYS A 10 -33.88 10.36 -0.36
N ASP A 11 -34.41 11.42 -0.95
CA ASP A 11 -33.58 12.40 -1.65
C ASP A 11 -32.77 13.26 -0.66
N ASP A 12 -31.94 14.14 -1.19
CA ASP A 12 -31.12 15.08 -0.42
C ASP A 12 -31.95 16.13 0.34
N GLY A 13 -33.21 16.33 -0.04
CA GLY A 13 -34.21 17.13 0.67
C GLY A 13 -34.98 16.37 1.77
N GLY A 14 -34.72 15.08 1.96
CA GLY A 14 -35.37 14.22 2.95
C GLY A 14 -36.75 13.68 2.53
N ALA A 15 -37.21 13.96 1.30
CA ALA A 15 -38.44 13.42 0.75
C ALA A 15 -38.25 11.96 0.33
N ASP A 16 -39.31 11.17 0.45
CA ASP A 16 -39.25 9.74 0.11
C ASP A 16 -39.21 9.54 -1.41
N ILE A 17 -38.26 8.72 -1.87
CA ILE A 17 -38.23 8.20 -3.24
C ILE A 17 -39.09 6.93 -3.27
N LYS A 18 -40.26 7.01 -3.92
CA LYS A 18 -41.23 5.91 -3.96
C LYS A 18 -40.90 4.91 -5.07
N GLY A 19 -40.80 3.64 -4.70
CA GLY A 19 -40.77 2.51 -5.63
C GLY A 19 -42.17 1.98 -5.95
N SER A 20 -42.22 0.93 -6.77
CA SER A 20 -43.47 0.37 -7.31
C SER A 20 -44.15 -0.68 -6.43
N VAL A 21 -43.65 -0.94 -5.21
CA VAL A 21 -44.20 -1.99 -4.34
C VAL A 21 -45.54 -1.55 -3.75
N ASP A 22 -46.58 -2.36 -3.94
CA ASP A 22 -47.94 -2.18 -3.42
C ASP A 22 -48.31 -3.39 -2.56
N ILE A 23 -47.59 -3.56 -1.46
CA ILE A 23 -47.83 -4.65 -0.51
C ILE A 23 -47.89 -4.04 0.89
N HIS A 24 -49.01 -4.28 1.57
CA HIS A 24 -49.27 -3.77 2.92
C HIS A 24 -48.06 -3.92 3.85
N GLY A 25 -47.58 -2.79 4.38
CA GLY A 25 -46.41 -2.70 5.27
C GLY A 25 -45.07 -2.55 4.54
N ARG A 26 -45.07 -2.55 3.20
CA ARG A 26 -43.92 -2.31 2.32
C ARG A 26 -44.25 -1.34 1.17
N ASP A 27 -45.41 -0.69 1.25
CA ASP A 27 -45.95 0.17 0.21
C ASP A 27 -44.99 1.33 -0.11
N GLY A 28 -44.74 1.55 -1.39
CA GLY A 28 -43.84 2.58 -1.89
C GLY A 28 -42.35 2.27 -1.72
N SER A 29 -41.97 1.06 -1.29
CA SER A 29 -40.58 0.61 -1.30
C SER A 29 -40.12 0.20 -2.70
N ILE A 30 -38.80 0.12 -2.90
CA ILE A 30 -38.17 -0.37 -4.13
C ILE A 30 -37.82 -1.85 -3.93
N GLU A 31 -38.30 -2.72 -4.82
CA GLU A 31 -37.89 -4.13 -4.86
C GLU A 31 -36.50 -4.25 -5.49
N ILE A 32 -35.57 -4.87 -4.77
CA ILE A 32 -34.21 -5.06 -5.27
C ILE A 32 -34.16 -6.32 -6.14
N ILE A 33 -34.08 -6.12 -7.46
CA ILE A 33 -34.01 -7.20 -8.46
C ILE A 33 -32.59 -7.75 -8.70
N GLY A 34 -31.56 -7.06 -8.18
CA GLY A 34 -30.16 -7.48 -8.29
C GLY A 34 -29.18 -6.40 -7.82
N LEU A 35 -28.01 -6.80 -7.31
CA LEU A 35 -26.93 -5.90 -6.90
C LEU A 35 -25.73 -6.11 -7.84
N ASN A 36 -25.35 -5.08 -8.60
CA ASN A 36 -24.10 -5.05 -9.34
C ASN A 36 -23.07 -4.22 -8.56
N HIS A 37 -22.18 -4.87 -7.81
CA HIS A 37 -21.04 -4.20 -7.18
C HIS A 37 -19.83 -4.28 -8.11
N GLY A 38 -19.53 -3.18 -8.81
CA GLY A 38 -18.29 -3.03 -9.56
C GLY A 38 -17.15 -2.65 -8.62
N VAL A 39 -16.38 -3.65 -8.15
CA VAL A 39 -15.14 -3.41 -7.40
C VAL A 39 -14.00 -3.19 -8.41
N ALA A 40 -13.51 -1.95 -8.51
CA ALA A 40 -12.27 -1.66 -9.22
C ALA A 40 -11.08 -1.80 -8.26
N GLN A 41 -10.39 -2.95 -8.33
CA GLN A 41 -9.15 -3.19 -7.61
C GLN A 41 -7.98 -2.65 -8.45
N PRO A 42 -7.14 -1.72 -7.96
CA PRO A 42 -5.93 -1.34 -8.66
C PRO A 42 -5.02 -2.56 -8.83
N THR A 43 -4.66 -2.91 -10.06
CA THR A 43 -3.93 -4.14 -10.42
C THR A 43 -2.41 -3.98 -10.50
N ASP A 44 -1.85 -2.80 -10.23
CA ASP A 44 -0.41 -2.59 -10.31
C ASP A 44 0.30 -2.87 -8.97
N LYS A 45 0.84 -4.09 -8.88
CA LYS A 45 1.56 -4.68 -7.74
C LYS A 45 3.05 -4.28 -7.67
N HIS A 46 3.52 -3.37 -8.55
CA HIS A 46 4.95 -3.08 -8.72
C HIS A 46 5.29 -1.59 -8.77
N ASN A 47 4.49 -0.76 -8.12
CA ASN A 47 4.54 0.69 -8.34
C ASN A 47 5.60 1.44 -7.50
N GLY A 48 6.17 0.83 -6.45
CA GLY A 48 7.17 1.48 -5.57
C GLY A 48 6.64 2.70 -4.80
N LYS A 49 5.31 2.85 -4.69
CA LYS A 49 4.68 3.99 -4.05
C LYS A 49 4.79 3.91 -2.53
N MET A 50 5.14 5.05 -1.93
CA MET A 50 5.20 5.24 -0.49
C MET A 50 4.04 6.15 -0.06
N TYR A 51 3.26 5.71 0.92
CA TYR A 51 2.11 6.45 1.44
C TYR A 51 2.31 6.83 2.90
N LYS A 52 1.71 7.94 3.31
CA LYS A 52 1.53 8.33 4.71
C LYS A 52 0.11 8.83 4.88
N ASP A 53 -0.63 8.28 5.85
CA ASP A 53 -2.01 8.67 6.15
C ASP A 53 -2.92 8.64 4.91
N GLY A 54 -2.76 7.61 4.08
CA GLY A 54 -3.49 7.44 2.81
C GLY A 54 -3.04 8.35 1.66
N LYS A 55 -2.13 9.30 1.88
CA LYS A 55 -1.61 10.20 0.85
C LYS A 55 -0.29 9.68 0.27
N LEU A 56 -0.19 9.65 -1.05
CA LEU A 56 1.07 9.37 -1.74
C LEU A 56 2.10 10.46 -1.39
N ILE A 57 3.26 10.05 -0.87
CA ILE A 57 4.34 10.98 -0.52
C ILE A 57 5.54 10.90 -1.46
N GLU A 58 5.80 9.74 -2.08
CA GLU A 58 6.86 9.55 -3.07
C GLU A 58 6.64 8.24 -3.85
N THR A 59 7.18 8.18 -5.07
CA THR A 59 7.38 6.93 -5.81
C THR A 59 8.87 6.59 -5.79
N GLY A 60 9.24 5.58 -4.99
CA GLY A 60 10.60 5.07 -4.88
C GLY A 60 10.77 3.73 -5.60
N TYR A 61 11.75 2.94 -5.17
CA TYR A 61 11.87 1.54 -5.60
C TYR A 61 12.59 0.66 -4.59
N SER A 62 12.45 -0.65 -4.74
CA SER A 62 13.20 -1.66 -3.99
C SER A 62 13.54 -2.87 -4.85
N GLY A 63 14.70 -3.47 -4.62
CA GLY A 63 15.26 -4.51 -5.48
C GLY A 63 15.93 -3.95 -6.74
N ALA A 64 16.64 -4.83 -7.45
CA ALA A 64 17.44 -4.51 -8.61
C ALA A 64 17.07 -5.35 -9.83
N LEU A 65 17.49 -4.86 -11.00
CA LEU A 65 17.35 -5.52 -12.29
C LEU A 65 15.88 -5.94 -12.52
N THR A 66 15.68 -7.18 -12.95
CA THR A 66 14.37 -7.78 -13.24
C THR A 66 13.52 -8.06 -11.99
N ASN A 67 14.05 -7.84 -10.78
CA ASN A 67 13.35 -8.07 -9.52
C ASN A 67 12.78 -6.79 -8.91
N LYS A 68 13.10 -5.63 -9.48
CA LYS A 68 12.71 -4.32 -8.95
C LYS A 68 11.19 -4.23 -8.78
N ASN A 69 10.78 -3.81 -7.59
CA ASN A 69 9.40 -3.64 -7.15
C ASN A 69 8.53 -4.90 -7.31
N ASN A 70 9.13 -6.08 -7.49
CA ASN A 70 8.38 -7.32 -7.63
C ASN A 70 8.28 -8.06 -6.29
N PRO A 71 7.15 -7.97 -5.56
CA PRO A 71 7.02 -8.60 -4.26
C PRO A 71 6.98 -10.13 -4.35
N ASP A 72 6.75 -10.73 -5.52
CA ASP A 72 6.91 -12.19 -5.69
C ASP A 72 8.39 -12.61 -5.67
N ARG A 73 9.30 -11.66 -5.87
CA ARG A 73 10.76 -11.87 -5.86
C ARG A 73 11.39 -11.54 -4.51
N GLN A 74 10.58 -11.26 -3.48
CA GLN A 74 11.06 -10.90 -2.13
C GLN A 74 11.97 -11.97 -1.45
N HIS A 75 11.90 -13.22 -1.90
CA HIS A 75 12.77 -14.30 -1.41
C HIS A 75 14.18 -14.27 -2.04
N VAL A 76 14.38 -13.54 -3.14
CA VAL A 76 15.65 -13.49 -3.87
C VAL A 76 16.63 -12.57 -3.14
N LYS A 77 17.52 -13.16 -2.34
CA LYS A 77 18.53 -12.41 -1.55
C LYS A 77 19.39 -11.51 -2.45
N GLY A 78 19.59 -10.26 -2.02
CA GLY A 78 20.43 -9.27 -2.70
C GLY A 78 19.85 -8.64 -3.97
N LEU A 79 18.75 -9.17 -4.51
CA LEU A 79 18.15 -8.66 -5.76
C LEU A 79 16.67 -8.31 -5.60
N GLY A 80 15.92 -9.09 -4.84
CA GLY A 80 14.50 -8.87 -4.57
C GLY A 80 14.26 -7.71 -3.61
N PRO A 81 13.06 -7.10 -3.66
CA PRO A 81 12.66 -6.05 -2.72
C PRO A 81 12.62 -6.57 -1.28
N LEU A 82 12.40 -5.68 -0.30
CA LEU A 82 12.16 -6.13 1.07
C LEU A 82 11.01 -7.15 1.12
N PRO A 83 11.10 -8.14 2.02
CA PRO A 83 9.97 -8.98 2.35
C PRO A 83 8.76 -8.18 2.85
N ARG A 84 7.56 -8.66 2.56
CA ARG A 84 6.32 -8.15 3.13
C ARG A 84 6.31 -8.35 4.64
N GLY A 85 5.68 -7.42 5.33
CA GLY A 85 5.57 -7.43 6.78
C GLY A 85 5.69 -6.02 7.36
N THR A 86 5.73 -5.96 8.69
CA THR A 86 5.88 -4.70 9.42
C THR A 86 7.32 -4.50 9.84
N TYR A 87 7.78 -3.26 9.77
CA TYR A 87 9.13 -2.85 10.11
C TYR A 87 9.11 -1.67 11.06
N LYS A 88 9.93 -1.72 12.10
CA LYS A 88 10.18 -0.58 12.98
C LYS A 88 11.28 0.29 12.39
N ILE A 89 11.12 1.60 12.45
CA ILE A 89 12.21 2.55 12.22
C ILE A 89 13.13 2.50 13.44
N ALA A 90 14.24 1.77 13.33
CA ALA A 90 15.12 1.44 14.45
C ALA A 90 16.22 2.48 14.68
N GLY A 91 16.47 3.37 13.72
CA GLY A 91 17.47 4.41 13.82
C GLY A 91 17.96 4.87 12.46
N HIS A 92 19.12 5.53 12.44
CA HIS A 92 19.77 5.95 11.20
C HIS A 92 21.29 5.82 11.28
N SER A 93 21.92 5.78 10.12
CA SER A 93 23.36 5.71 9.93
C SER A 93 23.75 6.42 8.63
N ASN A 94 25.03 6.30 8.24
CA ASN A 94 25.54 6.72 6.94
C ASN A 94 26.10 5.54 6.10
N SER A 95 25.74 4.30 6.45
CA SER A 95 26.33 3.06 5.89
C SER A 95 26.12 2.87 4.38
N LYS A 96 25.03 3.41 3.80
CA LYS A 96 24.73 3.40 2.36
C LYS A 96 24.58 4.84 1.83
N GLY A 97 25.37 5.75 2.39
CA GLY A 97 25.32 7.20 2.13
C GLY A 97 24.49 7.97 3.16
N PRO A 98 24.36 9.30 2.99
CA PRO A 98 23.73 10.16 3.98
C PRO A 98 22.29 9.75 4.29
N ILE A 99 21.93 9.76 5.57
CA ILE A 99 20.54 9.52 6.02
C ILE A 99 20.07 8.12 5.60
N THR A 100 20.85 7.10 5.94
CA THR A 100 20.46 5.70 5.79
C THR A 100 19.60 5.29 6.98
N ILE A 101 18.30 5.08 6.80
CA ILE A 101 17.37 4.65 7.85
C ILE A 101 17.50 3.15 8.04
N ILE A 102 17.58 2.70 9.29
CA ILE A 102 17.67 1.29 9.66
C ILE A 102 16.26 0.78 9.93
N LEU A 103 15.91 -0.35 9.32
CA LEU A 103 14.63 -1.03 9.51
C LEU A 103 14.83 -2.36 10.21
N GLU A 104 14.05 -2.59 11.26
CA GLU A 104 13.98 -3.88 11.95
C GLU A 104 12.65 -4.54 11.61
N GLN A 105 12.70 -5.73 10.99
CA GLN A 105 11.48 -6.47 10.67
C GLN A 105 10.86 -7.02 11.95
N THR A 106 9.58 -6.76 12.14
CA THR A 106 8.80 -7.13 13.34
C THR A 106 7.73 -8.18 13.06
N SER A 107 7.37 -8.39 11.78
CA SER A 107 6.47 -9.45 11.35
C SER A 107 6.74 -9.87 9.89
N GLY A 108 6.17 -11.00 9.50
CA GLY A 108 6.34 -11.59 8.17
C GLY A 108 7.57 -12.48 8.05
N GLU A 109 7.65 -13.21 6.94
CA GLU A 109 8.79 -14.08 6.64
C GLU A 109 9.96 -13.26 6.11
N SER A 110 11.13 -13.38 6.75
CA SER A 110 12.34 -12.65 6.33
C SER A 110 13.12 -13.37 5.23
N PHE A 111 12.82 -14.63 4.94
CA PHE A 111 13.59 -15.51 4.04
C PHE A 111 15.07 -15.62 4.43
N GLY A 112 15.38 -15.53 5.73
CA GLY A 112 16.76 -15.52 6.25
C GLY A 112 17.55 -14.26 5.85
N ARG A 113 16.85 -13.19 5.46
CA ARG A 113 17.44 -11.88 5.13
C ARG A 113 17.34 -10.97 6.36
N SER A 114 18.23 -9.99 6.40
CA SER A 114 18.34 -9.00 7.47
C SER A 114 18.90 -7.70 6.88
N GLU A 115 19.30 -6.75 7.74
CA GLU A 115 20.05 -5.56 7.30
C GLU A 115 19.23 -4.64 6.38
N PHE A 116 17.92 -4.59 6.59
CA PHE A 116 16.98 -3.77 5.81
C PHE A 116 17.15 -2.29 6.11
N ARG A 117 17.13 -1.47 5.05
CA ARG A 117 17.34 -0.02 5.14
C ARG A 117 16.43 0.76 4.19
N ILE A 118 16.28 2.05 4.47
CA ILE A 118 15.85 3.07 3.50
C ILE A 118 17.04 3.99 3.21
N HIS A 119 17.48 4.09 1.97
CA HIS A 119 18.63 4.94 1.61
C HIS A 119 18.42 5.65 0.26
N GLY A 120 19.46 6.34 -0.20
CA GLY A 120 19.44 7.07 -1.47
C GLY A 120 19.96 6.24 -2.61
N ASP A 121 19.60 6.68 -3.82
CA ASP A 121 20.20 6.13 -5.03
C ASP A 121 21.69 6.49 -5.13
N HIS A 122 22.38 5.90 -6.09
CA HIS A 122 23.74 6.25 -6.42
C HIS A 122 23.86 7.74 -6.78
N LYS A 123 24.94 8.37 -6.32
CA LYS A 123 25.30 9.75 -6.68
C LYS A 123 25.88 9.83 -8.10
N TYR A 124 26.53 8.76 -8.56
CA TYR A 124 27.23 8.68 -9.83
C TYR A 124 26.78 7.42 -10.59
N GLY A 125 26.69 7.50 -11.91
CA GLY A 125 26.20 6.41 -12.77
C GLY A 125 24.68 6.42 -12.95
N PRO A 126 24.12 5.39 -13.60
CA PRO A 126 22.69 5.33 -13.87
C PRO A 126 21.89 5.15 -12.57
N ALA A 127 20.88 6.00 -12.39
CA ALA A 127 19.92 5.88 -11.30
C ALA A 127 19.07 4.61 -11.46
N GLY A 128 18.53 4.12 -10.35
CA GLY A 128 17.62 2.98 -10.32
C GLY A 128 18.30 1.64 -10.05
N PHE A 129 19.58 1.61 -9.70
CA PHE A 129 20.33 0.35 -9.55
C PHE A 129 21.03 0.20 -8.19
N ALA A 130 20.74 1.07 -7.22
CA ALA A 130 21.40 1.07 -5.91
C ALA A 130 20.86 0.05 -4.90
N SER A 131 19.68 -0.53 -5.15
CA SER A 131 19.00 -1.38 -4.18
C SER A 131 19.43 -2.84 -4.28
N GLU A 132 19.94 -3.40 -3.18
CA GLU A 132 20.11 -4.84 -2.98
C GLU A 132 18.93 -5.44 -2.19
N GLY A 133 17.77 -4.79 -2.31
CA GLY A 133 16.54 -5.10 -1.56
C GLY A 133 16.22 -4.14 -0.42
N CYS A 134 16.89 -2.99 -0.34
CA CYS A 134 16.50 -1.85 0.50
C CYS A 134 15.48 -0.97 -0.24
N ILE A 135 14.79 -0.06 0.46
CA ILE A 135 13.96 0.96 -0.19
C ILE A 135 14.83 2.17 -0.56
N ILE A 136 14.64 2.66 -1.77
CA ILE A 136 15.28 3.86 -2.29
C ILE A 136 14.25 4.99 -2.35
N LEU A 137 14.55 6.08 -1.63
CA LEU A 137 13.73 7.28 -1.56
C LEU A 137 14.61 8.52 -1.58
N SER A 138 14.02 9.69 -1.83
CA SER A 138 14.69 10.98 -1.84
C SER A 138 15.18 11.42 -0.45
N PRO A 139 16.21 12.27 -0.36
CA PRO A 139 16.68 12.82 0.91
C PRO A 139 15.64 13.64 1.69
N SER A 140 14.66 14.26 1.01
CA SER A 140 13.59 15.02 1.66
C SER A 140 12.60 14.08 2.35
N THR A 141 12.21 13.00 1.70
CA THR A 141 11.32 11.99 2.30
C THR A 141 12.00 11.22 3.42
N ARG A 142 13.27 10.82 3.27
CA ARG A 142 14.00 10.15 4.35
C ARG A 142 14.11 11.01 5.62
N ARG A 143 14.30 12.33 5.48
CA ARG A 143 14.26 13.26 6.62
C ARG A 143 12.89 13.33 7.29
N LYS A 144 11.80 13.32 6.51
CA LYS A 144 10.44 13.30 7.05
C LYS A 144 10.18 12.00 7.82
N ILE A 145 10.56 10.85 7.26
CA ILE A 145 10.42 9.54 7.91
C ILE A 145 11.17 9.51 9.24
N LEU A 146 12.41 10.01 9.31
CA LEU A 146 13.16 10.03 10.57
C LEU A 146 12.56 10.95 11.63
N ARG A 147 12.04 12.11 11.22
CA ARG A 147 11.38 13.04 12.15
C ARG A 147 10.08 12.46 12.68
N ASP A 148 9.31 11.81 11.82
CA ASP A 148 7.97 11.32 12.16
C ASP A 148 8.05 9.96 12.89
N GLY A 149 9.08 9.15 12.62
CA GLY A 149 9.26 7.82 13.22
C GLY A 149 8.15 6.84 12.86
N GLY A 150 7.96 5.81 13.68
CA GLY A 150 6.85 4.86 13.59
C GLY A 150 7.17 3.53 12.91
N VAL A 151 6.11 2.93 12.37
CA VAL A 151 6.11 1.60 11.73
C VAL A 151 5.89 1.77 10.23
N LEU A 152 6.67 1.03 9.44
CA LEU A 152 6.49 0.86 8.01
C LEU A 152 5.81 -0.48 7.75
N GLU A 153 4.73 -0.47 6.98
CA GLU A 153 4.10 -1.69 6.46
C GLU A 153 4.52 -1.88 4.99
N VAL A 154 5.10 -3.04 4.67
CA VAL A 154 5.42 -3.44 3.30
C VAL A 154 4.36 -4.41 2.82
N VAL A 155 3.55 -3.94 1.88
CA VAL A 155 2.39 -4.66 1.33
C VAL A 155 2.65 -5.21 -0.08
N ARG A 156 1.70 -5.97 -0.63
CA ARG A 156 1.73 -6.51 -2.00
C ARG A 156 1.24 -5.50 -3.03
#